data_AF-A0A0B8NZF1-F1
#
_entry.id   AF-A0A0B8NZF1-F1
#
_cell.length_a   1.000
_cell.length_b   1.000
_cell.length_c   1.000
_cell.angle_alpha   90.00
_cell.angle_beta   90.00
_cell.angle_gamma   90.00
#
_symmetry.space_group_name_H-M   'P 1'
#
loop_
_entity.id
_entity.type
_entity.pdbx_description
1 polymer ?
#
loop_
_entity_poly.entity_id
_entity_poly.type
_entity_poly.pdbx_seq_one_letter_code
_entity_poly.pdbx_strand_id
1 'polypeptide(L)'
;MQILVTNLSDTAVDFREIDYTKPTAIVLGGEKNGISKQALELADQDIIIPMVGMVQSLNVSVASALILFEAQRQRQLKGMYDNEESSLSKETIHRILFERGHPVLAKVAKRKGLGYPPLDEDGQIDAPADWWAAMQQK
;
A
#
# COMPACT_ATOMS: atom_id res chain seq x y z
N MET A 1 -0.11 -11.31 -10.23
CA MET A 1 0.45 -10.11 -9.60
C MET A 1 1.78 -9.86 -10.28
N GLN A 2 2.11 -8.61 -10.61
CA GLN A 2 3.37 -8.25 -11.26
C GLN A 2 4.30 -7.51 -10.28
N ILE A 3 5.59 -7.80 -10.33
CA ILE A 3 6.65 -7.20 -9.52
C ILE A 3 7.55 -6.38 -10.44
N LEU A 4 7.59 -5.08 -10.22
CA LEU A 4 8.35 -4.13 -11.03
C LEU A 4 9.52 -3.59 -10.20
N VAL A 5 10.70 -3.49 -10.79
CA VAL A 5 11.87 -2.88 -10.14
C VAL A 5 12.29 -1.63 -10.90
N THR A 6 12.60 -0.55 -10.18
CA THR A 6 13.22 0.63 -10.80
C THR A 6 14.71 0.38 -10.99
N ASN A 7 15.13 -0.01 -12.19
CA ASN A 7 16.50 -0.36 -12.49
C ASN A 7 16.90 0.16 -13.88
N LEU A 8 18.12 0.67 -14.00
CA LEU A 8 18.70 1.04 -15.29
C LEU A 8 19.32 -0.21 -15.91
N SER A 9 18.60 -0.86 -16.83
CA SER A 9 19.07 -2.01 -17.59
C SER A 9 18.70 -1.88 -19.07
N ASP A 10 19.37 -2.64 -19.92
CA ASP A 10 19.09 -2.66 -21.36
C ASP A 10 17.69 -3.20 -21.69
N THR A 11 17.07 -3.90 -20.73
CA THR A 11 15.73 -4.47 -20.84
C THR A 11 14.67 -3.63 -20.13
N ALA A 12 15.05 -2.50 -19.53
CA ALA A 12 14.12 -1.63 -18.83
C ALA A 12 13.18 -0.93 -19.81
N VAL A 13 11.89 -0.91 -19.49
CA VAL A 13 10.85 -0.24 -20.29
C VAL A 13 10.45 1.09 -19.64
N ASP A 14 9.93 2.04 -20.43
CA ASP A 14 9.38 3.29 -19.88
C ASP A 14 8.26 2.91 -18.90
N PHE A 15 8.32 3.45 -17.68
CA PHE A 15 7.30 3.20 -16.65
C PHE A 15 5.88 3.47 -17.14
N ARG A 16 5.68 4.38 -18.10
CA ARG A 16 4.37 4.71 -18.68
C ARG A 16 3.77 3.61 -19.55
N GLU A 17 4.58 2.67 -20.04
CA GLU A 17 4.13 1.56 -20.91
C GLU A 17 3.55 0.40 -20.10
N ILE A 18 3.72 0.41 -18.78
CA ILE A 18 3.19 -0.60 -17.89
C ILE A 18 1.69 -0.42 -17.68
N ASP A 19 0.97 -1.54 -17.66
CA ASP A 19 -0.42 -1.61 -17.21
C ASP A 19 -0.48 -1.76 -15.68
N TYR A 20 -0.70 -0.65 -14.99
CA TYR A 20 -0.81 -0.56 -13.52
C TYR A 20 -2.21 -0.89 -12.97
N THR A 21 -3.16 -1.25 -13.84
CA THR A 21 -4.51 -1.68 -13.45
C THR A 21 -4.51 -3.10 -12.87
N LYS A 22 -3.45 -3.86 -13.15
CA LYS A 22 -3.18 -5.17 -12.57
C LYS A 22 -2.68 -5.05 -11.11
N PRO A 23 -2.85 -6.11 -10.28
CA PRO A 23 -2.17 -6.19 -8.99
C PRO A 23 -0.66 -6.06 -9.18
N THR A 24 -0.08 -4.97 -8.65
CA THR A 24 1.28 -4.53 -8.95
C THR A 24 2.01 -4.18 -7.66
N ALA A 25 3.22 -4.70 -7.50
CA ALA A 25 4.19 -4.27 -6.50
C ALA A 25 5.33 -3.51 -7.21
N ILE A 26 5.66 -2.31 -6.73
CA ILE A 26 6.77 -1.50 -7.24
C ILE A 26 7.89 -1.51 -6.20
N VAL A 27 9.05 -2.00 -6.59
CA VAL A 27 10.26 -2.05 -5.77
C VAL A 27 11.17 -0.91 -6.20
N LEU A 28 11.49 -0.05 -5.24
CA LEU A 28 12.29 1.14 -5.44
C LEU A 28 13.68 0.94 -4.84
N GLY A 29 14.71 1.35 -5.56
CA GLY A 29 16.10 1.19 -5.15
C GLY A 29 16.49 2.17 -4.04
N GLY A 30 17.41 1.75 -3.17
CA GLY A 30 18.02 2.66 -2.19
C GLY A 30 19.00 3.64 -2.87
N GLU A 31 19.06 4.89 -2.41
CA GLU A 31 19.80 5.97 -3.07
C GLU A 31 21.29 5.67 -3.35
N LYS A 32 21.93 4.87 -2.50
CA LYS A 32 23.36 4.52 -2.62
C LYS A 32 23.63 3.20 -3.32
N ASN A 33 22.77 2.21 -3.08
CA ASN A 33 23.04 0.81 -3.43
C ASN A 33 22.12 0.28 -4.53
N GLY A 34 21.14 1.08 -4.97
CA GLY A 34 20.15 0.67 -5.95
C GLY A 34 19.25 -0.46 -5.43
N ILE A 35 18.80 -1.31 -6.36
CA ILE A 35 18.01 -2.51 -6.10
C ILE A 35 18.95 -3.68 -5.78
N SER A 36 18.59 -4.55 -4.83
CA SER A 36 19.39 -5.74 -4.53
C SER A 36 19.33 -6.76 -5.68
N LYS A 37 20.39 -7.57 -5.86
CA LYS A 37 20.41 -8.63 -6.88
C LYS A 37 19.22 -9.59 -6.76
N GLN A 38 18.87 -9.97 -5.52
CA GLN A 38 17.71 -10.82 -5.25
C GLN A 38 16.40 -10.18 -5.73
N ALA A 39 16.23 -8.86 -5.55
CA ALA A 39 15.04 -8.17 -6.03
C ALA A 39 15.00 -8.08 -7.56
N LEU A 40 16.14 -7.91 -8.24
CA LEU A 40 16.23 -7.97 -9.70
C LEU A 40 15.89 -9.36 -10.24
N GLU A 41 16.40 -10.42 -9.62
CA GLU A 41 16.15 -11.82 -10.03
C GLU A 41 14.68 -12.24 -9.87
N LEU A 42 13.97 -11.64 -8.91
CA LEU A 42 12.55 -11.93 -8.63
C LEU A 42 11.59 -10.97 -9.33
N ALA A 43 12.11 -9.95 -10.03
CA ALA A 43 11.26 -8.99 -10.74
C ALA A 43 10.70 -9.60 -12.02
N ASP A 44 9.46 -9.26 -12.32
CA ASP A 44 8.85 -9.60 -13.62
C ASP A 44 9.32 -8.64 -14.71
N GLN A 45 9.61 -7.38 -14.36
CA GLN A 45 10.01 -6.35 -15.31
C GLN A 45 10.81 -5.20 -14.65
N ASP A 46 11.89 -4.80 -15.31
CA ASP A 46 12.62 -3.56 -15.01
C ASP A 46 11.90 -2.37 -15.65
N ILE A 47 11.71 -1.29 -14.87
CA ILE A 47 11.11 -0.04 -15.36
C ILE A 47 12.05 1.14 -15.13
N ILE A 48 11.98 2.11 -16.03
CA ILE A 48 12.75 3.35 -15.94
C ILE A 48 11.88 4.58 -16.17
N ILE A 49 12.25 5.67 -15.49
CA ILE A 49 11.77 7.01 -15.83
C ILE A 49 12.78 7.59 -16.83
N PRO A 50 12.39 7.87 -18.10
CA PRO A 50 13.33 8.41 -19.06
C PRO A 50 13.92 9.74 -18.58
N MET A 51 15.23 9.78 -18.45
CA MET A 51 15.96 10.97 -18.04
C MET A 51 16.38 11.77 -19.27
N VAL A 52 16.14 13.08 -19.26
CA VAL A 52 16.64 14.01 -20.27
C VAL A 52 17.65 14.94 -19.60
N GLY A 53 18.88 14.98 -20.12
CA GLY A 53 19.96 15.82 -19.60
C GLY A 53 21.09 15.01 -18.97
N MET A 54 21.81 15.62 -18.02
CA MET A 54 23.07 15.08 -17.49
C MET A 54 22.90 14.18 -16.25
N VAL A 55 21.71 14.16 -15.66
CA VAL A 55 21.44 13.39 -14.44
C VAL A 55 21.01 11.96 -14.75
N GLN A 56 21.55 11.01 -14.01
CA GLN A 56 21.31 9.58 -14.23
C GLN A 56 20.05 9.05 -13.52
N SER A 57 19.54 9.78 -12.53
CA SER A 57 18.37 9.39 -11.75
C SER A 57 17.69 10.58 -11.09
N LEU A 58 16.46 10.37 -10.65
CA LEU A 58 15.74 11.28 -9.76
C LEU A 58 15.92 10.86 -8.31
N ASN A 59 15.61 11.78 -7.39
CA ASN A 59 15.41 11.42 -5.99
C ASN A 59 14.35 10.30 -5.89
N VAL A 60 14.58 9.31 -5.01
CA VAL A 60 13.70 8.14 -4.89
C VAL A 60 12.25 8.52 -4.59
N SER A 61 12.00 9.54 -3.78
CA SER A 61 10.63 10.00 -3.48
C SER A 61 9.94 10.62 -4.71
N VAL A 62 10.69 11.36 -5.52
CA VAL A 62 10.19 11.97 -6.76
C VAL A 62 9.89 10.89 -7.80
N ALA A 63 10.79 9.92 -7.97
CA ALA A 63 10.56 8.77 -8.85
C ALA A 63 9.32 7.98 -8.41
N SER A 64 9.19 7.73 -7.10
CA SER A 64 8.03 7.04 -6.51
C SER A 64 6.73 7.77 -6.80
N ALA A 65 6.70 9.10 -6.60
CA ALA A 65 5.53 9.91 -6.88
C ALA A 65 5.15 9.83 -8.36
N LEU A 66 6.09 10.00 -9.28
CA LEU A 66 5.81 9.92 -10.73
C LEU A 66 5.18 8.58 -11.13
N ILE A 67 5.75 7.47 -10.66
CA ILE A 67 5.27 6.12 -10.98
C ILE A 67 3.87 5.89 -10.37
N LEU A 68 3.68 6.26 -9.09
CA LEU A 68 2.41 6.07 -8.41
C LEU A 68 1.29 6.96 -8.98
N PHE A 69 1.61 8.18 -9.44
CA PHE A 69 0.62 9.04 -10.09
C PHE A 69 0.25 8.55 -11.50
N GLU A 70 1.17 7.95 -12.24
CA GLU A 70 0.81 7.25 -13.49
C GLU A 70 -0.11 6.06 -13.21
N ALA A 71 0.21 5.24 -12.20
CA ALA A 71 -0.65 4.15 -11.77
C ALA A 71 -2.04 4.65 -11.34
N GLN A 72 -2.10 5.74 -10.56
CA GLN A 72 -3.35 6.38 -10.16
C GLN A 72 -4.13 6.87 -11.39
N ARG A 73 -3.48 7.52 -12.36
CA ARG A 73 -4.12 7.99 -13.61
C ARG A 73 -4.76 6.84 -14.36
N GLN A 74 -4.02 5.74 -14.59
CA GLN A 74 -4.55 4.58 -15.30
C GLN A 74 -5.74 3.94 -14.58
N ARG A 75 -5.66 3.79 -13.26
CA ARG A 75 -6.73 3.24 -12.43
C ARG A 75 -7.97 4.12 -12.43
N GLN A 76 -7.79 5.44 -12.41
CA GLN A 76 -8.88 6.40 -12.51
C GLN A 76 -9.56 6.33 -13.88
N LEU A 77 -8.81 6.28 -14.98
CA LEU A 77 -9.38 6.14 -16.33
C LEU A 77 -10.16 4.83 -16.53
N LYS A 78 -9.86 3.80 -15.72
CA LYS A 78 -10.60 2.53 -15.69
C LYS A 78 -11.75 2.51 -14.68
N GLY A 79 -12.03 3.62 -14.01
CA GLY A 79 -13.10 3.71 -13.00
C GLY A 79 -12.84 2.87 -11.74
N MET A 80 -11.59 2.46 -11.49
CA MET A 80 -11.28 1.58 -10.36
C MET A 80 -11.44 2.26 -8.99
N TYR A 81 -11.64 3.58 -8.97
CA TYR A 81 -11.96 4.36 -7.78
C TYR A 81 -13.44 4.72 -7.66
N ASP A 82 -14.26 4.41 -8.67
CA ASP A 82 -15.68 4.81 -8.73
C ASP A 82 -16.61 3.72 -8.17
N ASN A 83 -16.08 2.80 -7.35
CA ASN A 83 -16.86 1.68 -6.83
C ASN A 83 -17.84 2.15 -5.75
N GLU A 84 -19.12 1.77 -5.85
CA GLU A 84 -20.12 2.00 -4.80
C GLU A 84 -19.78 1.25 -3.51
N GLU A 85 -19.19 0.06 -3.66
CA GLU A 85 -18.68 -0.75 -2.55
C GLU A 85 -17.15 -0.86 -2.59
N SER A 86 -16.52 -0.84 -1.42
CA SER A 86 -15.06 -1.00 -1.32
C SER A 86 -14.61 -2.36 -1.84
N SER A 87 -13.46 -2.39 -2.52
CA SER A 87 -12.79 -3.63 -2.92
C SER A 87 -12.23 -4.45 -1.75
N LEU A 88 -12.25 -3.90 -0.52
CA LEU A 88 -11.79 -4.56 0.68
C LEU A 88 -12.94 -5.30 1.37
N SER A 89 -12.65 -6.43 2.00
CA SER A 89 -13.67 -7.14 2.79
C SER A 89 -14.16 -6.27 3.96
N LYS A 90 -15.43 -6.41 4.35
CA LYS A 90 -16.01 -5.72 5.50
C LYS A 90 -15.19 -5.94 6.78
N GLU A 91 -14.64 -7.14 6.97
CA GLU A 91 -13.73 -7.48 8.06
C GLU A 91 -12.43 -6.66 8.00
N THR A 92 -11.81 -6.52 6.82
CA THR A 92 -10.59 -5.71 6.65
C THR A 92 -10.85 -4.24 6.93
N ILE A 93 -11.98 -3.71 6.44
CA ILE A 93 -12.39 -2.33 6.68
C ILE A 93 -12.61 -2.10 8.16
N HIS A 94 -13.42 -2.95 8.80
CA HIS A 94 -13.70 -2.88 10.24
C HIS A 94 -12.42 -2.93 11.07
N ARG A 95 -11.51 -3.87 10.78
CA ARG A 95 -10.19 -3.95 11.43
C ARG A 95 -9.41 -2.65 11.28
N ILE A 96 -9.30 -2.11 10.07
CA ILE A 96 -8.54 -0.88 9.82
C ILE A 96 -9.16 0.32 10.54
N LEU A 97 -10.50 0.45 10.50
CA LEU A 97 -11.22 1.52 11.19
C LEU A 97 -11.00 1.44 12.69
N PHE A 98 -11.11 0.25 13.29
CA PHE A 98 -10.88 0.05 14.72
C PHE A 98 -9.43 0.35 15.12
N GLU A 99 -8.45 -0.22 14.39
CA GLU A 99 -7.02 -0.04 14.68
C GLU A 99 -6.56 1.41 14.54
N ARG A 100 -7.11 2.15 13.58
CA ARG A 100 -6.73 3.55 13.32
C ARG A 100 -7.54 4.56 14.12
N GLY A 101 -8.83 4.30 14.36
CA GLY A 101 -9.70 5.15 15.18
C GLY A 101 -9.39 5.03 16.67
N HIS A 102 -9.07 3.82 17.13
CA HIS A 102 -8.87 3.51 18.55
C HIS A 102 -7.51 2.83 18.83
N PRO A 103 -6.37 3.44 18.47
CA PRO A 103 -5.08 2.76 18.45
C PRO A 103 -4.61 2.24 19.82
N VAL A 104 -4.98 2.93 20.89
CA VAL A 104 -4.67 2.49 22.26
C VAL A 104 -5.45 1.23 22.62
N LEU A 105 -6.78 1.24 22.38
CA LEU A 105 -7.65 0.11 22.67
C LEU A 105 -7.34 -1.08 21.76
N ALA A 106 -7.04 -0.86 20.48
CA ALA A 106 -6.63 -1.90 19.55
C ALA A 106 -5.37 -2.65 20.02
N LYS A 107 -4.37 -1.92 20.55
CA LYS A 107 -3.15 -2.52 21.13
C LYS A 107 -3.47 -3.37 22.36
N VAL A 108 -4.37 -2.91 23.23
CA VAL A 108 -4.76 -3.67 24.43
C VAL A 108 -5.58 -4.90 24.05
N ALA A 109 -6.57 -4.77 23.15
CA ALA A 109 -7.35 -5.88 22.63
C ALA A 109 -6.45 -6.96 22.05
N LYS A 110 -5.51 -6.56 21.19
CA LYS A 110 -4.55 -7.49 20.57
C LYS A 110 -3.66 -8.20 21.60
N ARG A 111 -3.19 -7.48 22.62
CA ARG A 111 -2.40 -8.09 23.72
C ARG A 111 -3.21 -9.11 24.51
N LYS A 112 -4.50 -8.86 24.69
CA LYS A 112 -5.43 -9.71 25.45
C LYS A 112 -6.13 -10.78 24.61
N GLY A 113 -5.86 -10.85 23.29
CA GLY A 113 -6.55 -11.76 22.38
C GLY A 113 -8.04 -11.47 22.23
N LEU A 114 -8.48 -10.24 22.52
CA LEU A 114 -9.87 -9.83 22.38
C LEU A 114 -10.17 -9.47 20.92
N GLY A 115 -11.34 -9.89 20.45
CA GLY A 115 -11.88 -9.46 19.17
C GLY A 115 -12.21 -7.96 19.16
N TYR A 116 -12.36 -7.40 17.96
CA TYR A 116 -12.76 -6.01 17.78
C TYR A 116 -14.28 -5.92 17.75
N PRO A 117 -14.90 -5.17 18.68
CA PRO A 117 -16.34 -4.97 18.69
C PRO A 117 -16.77 -4.09 17.51
N PRO A 118 -18.07 -4.11 17.15
CA PRO A 118 -18.63 -3.19 16.17
C PRO A 118 -18.32 -1.72 16.45
N LEU A 119 -18.33 -0.93 15.39
CA LEU A 119 -18.28 0.52 15.46
C LEU A 119 -19.63 1.07 15.00
N ASP A 120 -20.12 2.12 15.65
CA ASP A 120 -21.32 2.82 15.20
C ASP A 120 -21.01 3.78 14.04
N GLU A 121 -22.02 4.53 13.58
CA GLU A 121 -21.90 5.46 12.45
C GLU A 121 -20.94 6.63 12.73
N ASP A 122 -20.74 6.99 14.00
CA ASP A 122 -19.80 8.01 14.46
C ASP A 122 -18.39 7.44 14.73
N GLY A 123 -18.19 6.14 14.44
CA GLY A 123 -16.95 5.43 14.69
C GLY A 123 -16.66 5.18 16.16
N GLN A 124 -17.64 5.33 17.05
CA GLN A 124 -17.52 4.96 18.46
C GLN A 124 -17.63 3.45 18.62
N ILE A 125 -17.06 2.96 19.72
CA ILE A 125 -17.06 1.53 20.04
C ILE A 125 -18.42 1.14 20.62
N ASP A 126 -19.17 0.33 19.88
CA ASP A 126 -20.36 -0.35 20.37
C ASP A 126 -19.99 -1.74 20.86
N ALA A 127 -19.57 -1.81 22.13
CA ALA A 127 -19.11 -3.03 22.76
C ALA A 127 -19.95 -3.41 23.99
N PRO A 128 -20.20 -4.71 24.20
CA PRO A 128 -20.89 -5.17 25.39
C PRO A 128 -20.04 -4.95 26.66
N ALA A 129 -20.71 -4.89 27.82
CA ALA A 129 -20.09 -4.54 29.10
C ALA A 129 -18.98 -5.52 29.53
N ASP A 130 -19.08 -6.79 29.13
CA ASP A 130 -18.07 -7.83 29.36
C ASP A 130 -16.77 -7.54 28.61
N TRP A 131 -16.84 -6.99 27.39
CA TRP A 131 -15.65 -6.57 26.64
C TRP A 131 -14.94 -5.42 27.36
N TRP A 132 -15.68 -4.43 27.87
CA TRP A 132 -15.12 -3.34 28.67
C TRP A 132 -14.52 -3.83 30.00
N ALA A 133 -15.17 -4.79 30.66
CA ALA A 133 -14.63 -5.42 31.86
C ALA A 133 -13.32 -6.16 31.55
N ALA A 134 -13.27 -6.93 30.48
CA ALA A 134 -12.05 -7.61 30.01
C ALA A 134 -10.93 -6.61 29.67
N MET A 135 -11.27 -5.43 29.15
CA MET A 135 -10.33 -4.35 28.88
C MET A 135 -9.69 -3.77 30.15
N GLN A 136 -10.44 -3.69 31.25
CA GLN A 136 -9.97 -3.12 32.52
C GLN A 136 -9.23 -4.12 33.42
N GLN A 137 -9.41 -5.43 33.21
CA GLN A 137 -8.68 -6.46 33.95
C GLN A 137 -7.16 -6.32 33.73
N LYS A 138 -6.36 -6.36 34.79
CA LYS A 138 -4.90 -6.19 34.66
C LYS A 138 -4.22 -7.36 33.96
#